data_AF-T1DW11-F1
#
_entry.id   AF-T1DW11-F1
#
_cell.length_a   1.000
_cell.length_b   1.000
_cell.length_c   1.000
_cell.angle_alpha   90.00
_cell.angle_beta   90.00
_cell.angle_gamma   90.00
#
_symmetry.space_group_name_H-M   'P 1'
#
loop_
_entity.id
_entity.type
_entity.pdbx_description
1 polymer ?
#
loop_
_entity_poly.entity_id
_entity_poly.type
_entity_poly.pdbx_seq_one_letter_code
_entity_poly.pdbx_strand_id
1 'polypeptide(L)'
;MKISKVVSSLLVVGAIASSVPNVALAIGGASGPKLTYNIPGKIGEIIVNPYGLAPLTAVIKNGGYELKNAKVTVVGKKRWS
;
A
#
# COMPACT_ATOMS: atom_id res chain seq x y z
N MET A 1 -8.76 40.34 -44.57
CA MET A 1 -8.44 40.41 -43.11
C MET A 1 -9.01 39.25 -42.27
N LYS A 2 -9.49 38.13 -42.84
CA LYS A 2 -10.09 37.03 -42.03
C LYS A 2 -9.12 35.87 -41.76
N ILE A 3 -8.28 35.49 -42.74
CA ILE A 3 -7.31 34.39 -42.57
C ILE A 3 -6.21 34.71 -41.56
N SER A 4 -5.66 35.94 -41.54
CA SER A 4 -4.56 36.29 -40.61
C SER A 4 -4.98 36.26 -39.15
N LYS A 5 -6.23 36.67 -38.85
CA LYS A 5 -6.81 36.62 -37.50
C LYS A 5 -6.95 35.18 -36.98
N VAL A 6 -7.31 34.24 -37.86
CA VAL A 6 -7.48 32.82 -37.51
C VAL A 6 -6.14 32.15 -37.25
N VAL A 7 -5.14 32.42 -38.09
CA VAL A 7 -3.77 31.89 -37.92
C VAL A 7 -3.12 32.43 -36.64
N SER A 8 -3.28 33.72 -36.34
CA SER A 8 -2.77 34.29 -35.08
C SER A 8 -3.48 33.73 -33.85
N SER A 9 -4.78 33.45 -33.93
CA SER A 9 -5.53 32.85 -32.80
C SER A 9 -5.11 31.40 -32.52
N LEU A 10 -4.76 30.63 -33.55
CA LEU A 10 -4.29 29.24 -33.41
C LEU A 10 -2.89 29.17 -32.77
N LEU A 11 -1.99 30.11 -33.12
CA LEU A 11 -0.67 30.20 -32.50
C LEU A 11 -0.73 30.57 -31.02
N VAL A 12 -1.64 31.48 -30.65
CA VAL A 12 -1.84 31.87 -29.25
C VAL A 12 -2.38 30.70 -28.43
N VAL A 13 -3.36 29.94 -28.94
CA VAL A 13 -3.88 28.75 -28.24
C VAL A 13 -2.81 27.66 -28.10
N GLY A 14 -1.99 27.44 -29.13
CA GLY A 14 -0.89 26.48 -29.09
C GLY A 14 0.20 26.84 -28.07
N ALA A 15 0.50 28.13 -27.91
CA ALA A 15 1.48 28.60 -26.92
C ALA A 15 0.97 28.51 -25.48
N ILE A 16 -0.34 28.64 -25.24
CA ILE A 16 -0.92 28.51 -23.89
C ILE A 16 -1.01 27.03 -23.50
N ALA A 17 -1.39 26.16 -24.43
CA ALA A 17 -1.52 24.72 -24.18
C ALA A 17 -0.18 24.03 -23.83
N SER A 18 0.95 24.53 -24.33
CA SER A 18 2.28 23.98 -24.02
C SER A 18 2.86 24.47 -22.68
N SER A 19 2.23 25.44 -22.04
CA SER A 19 2.71 26.06 -20.80
C SER A 19 2.05 25.53 -19.53
N VAL A 20 1.09 24.61 -19.63
CA VAL A 20 0.46 24.00 -18.46
C VAL A 20 1.39 22.91 -17.94
N PRO A 21 2.00 23.07 -16.74
CA PRO A 21 2.72 21.97 -16.13
C PRO A 21 1.70 20.84 -15.89
N ASN A 22 1.90 19.70 -16.55
CA ASN A 22 1.25 18.45 -16.17
C ASN A 22 1.78 18.06 -14.79
N VAL A 23 1.23 18.67 -13.74
CA VAL A 23 1.48 18.23 -12.37
C VAL A 23 0.76 16.90 -12.23
N ALA A 24 1.46 15.82 -12.56
CA ALA A 24 1.08 14.49 -12.15
C ALA A 24 1.18 14.47 -10.61
N LEU A 25 0.10 14.88 -9.95
CA LEU A 25 -0.06 14.65 -8.53
C LEU A 25 -0.12 13.14 -8.36
N ALA A 26 1.02 12.54 -8.03
CA ALA A 26 1.05 11.24 -7.40
C ALA A 26 0.33 11.40 -6.05
N ILE A 27 -0.99 11.33 -6.06
CA ILE A 27 -1.84 11.17 -4.88
C ILE A 27 -1.62 9.75 -4.33
N GLY A 28 -0.39 9.50 -3.89
CA GLY A 28 0.06 8.37 -3.11
C GLY A 28 0.70 8.90 -1.83
N GLY A 29 -0.01 9.79 -1.13
CA GLY A 29 0.40 10.26 0.20
C GLY A 29 0.21 9.16 1.24
N ALA A 30 1.26 8.92 2.04
CA ALA A 30 1.43 7.94 3.12
C ALA A 30 0.37 6.84 3.20
N SER A 31 0.76 5.63 2.79
CA SER A 31 0.06 4.36 3.08
C SER A 31 -0.81 4.51 4.35
N GLY A 32 -2.12 4.33 4.19
CA GLY A 32 -3.13 4.55 5.24
C GLY A 32 -2.75 3.93 6.59
N PRO A 33 -3.48 4.28 7.69
CA PRO A 33 -3.04 4.15 9.08
C PRO A 33 -2.10 2.97 9.26
N LYS A 34 -0.83 3.26 9.54
CA LYS A 34 0.24 2.26 9.64
C LYS A 34 -0.15 1.25 10.71
N LEU A 35 -0.84 0.18 10.29
CA LEU A 35 -1.05 -1.02 11.06
C LEU A 35 0.34 -1.62 11.18
N THR A 36 1.09 -1.11 12.15
CA THR A 36 2.41 -1.64 12.50
C THR A 36 2.09 -2.93 13.19
N TYR A 37 1.82 -3.97 12.42
CA TYR A 37 1.90 -5.30 12.96
C TYR A 37 3.35 -5.50 13.35
N ASN A 38 3.59 -5.55 14.66
CA ASN A 38 4.90 -5.86 15.18
C ASN A 38 5.32 -7.18 14.57
N ILE A 39 6.42 -7.15 13.81
CA ILE A 39 7.09 -8.34 13.35
C ILE A 39 7.83 -8.88 14.58
N PRO A 40 7.32 -9.92 15.26
CA PRO A 40 7.85 -10.32 16.55
C PRO A 40 9.04 -11.26 16.41
N GLY A 41 9.52 -11.52 15.18
CA GLY A 41 10.56 -12.49 14.88
C GLY A 41 11.20 -12.31 13.50
N LYS A 42 11.73 -13.40 12.94
CA LYS A 42 12.51 -13.39 11.68
C LYS A 42 11.65 -13.45 10.40
N ILE A 43 10.37 -13.79 10.54
CA ILE A 43 9.42 -13.86 9.42
C ILE A 43 8.42 -12.70 9.51
N GLY A 44 7.28 -12.76 8.82
CA GLY A 44 6.33 -11.66 8.80
C GLY A 44 5.53 -11.47 10.08
N GLU A 45 4.56 -10.55 9.99
CA GLU A 45 3.62 -10.22 11.06
C GLU A 45 2.77 -11.39 11.55
N ILE A 46 2.30 -11.26 12.80
CA ILE A 46 1.32 -12.17 13.40
C ILE A 46 -0.03 -11.47 13.46
N ILE A 47 -1.03 -12.02 12.79
CA ILE A 47 -2.42 -11.55 12.80
C ILE A 47 -3.25 -12.48 13.67
N VAL A 48 -3.86 -11.94 14.74
CA VAL A 48 -4.82 -12.66 15.59
C VAL A 48 -6.23 -12.50 15.01
N ASN A 49 -7.01 -13.59 14.98
CA ASN A 49 -8.35 -13.64 14.39
C ASN A 49 -8.43 -13.02 12.97
N PRO A 50 -7.64 -13.53 12.00
CA PRO A 50 -7.44 -12.88 10.70
C PRO A 50 -8.72 -12.70 9.88
N TYR A 51 -9.74 -13.55 10.11
CA TYR A 51 -11.00 -13.54 9.38
C TYR A 51 -12.20 -13.14 10.23
N GLY A 52 -12.00 -12.75 11.50
CA GLY A 52 -13.10 -12.38 12.40
C GLY A 52 -13.93 -13.55 12.94
N LEU A 53 -13.76 -14.77 12.42
CA LEU A 53 -14.60 -15.94 12.71
C LEU A 53 -14.08 -16.79 13.89
N ALA A 54 -12.78 -16.74 14.17
CA ALA A 54 -12.11 -17.66 15.09
C ALA A 54 -11.18 -16.89 16.04
N PRO A 55 -11.70 -16.38 17.17
CA PRO A 55 -10.98 -15.43 18.03
C PRO A 55 -9.71 -15.98 18.68
N LEU A 56 -9.59 -17.31 18.81
CA LEU A 56 -8.44 -18.00 19.41
C LEU A 56 -7.47 -18.57 18.36
N THR A 57 -7.43 -17.96 17.17
CA THR A 57 -6.51 -18.34 16.09
C THR A 57 -5.57 -17.21 15.73
N ALA A 58 -4.43 -17.55 15.16
CA ALA A 58 -3.49 -16.57 14.61
C ALA A 58 -2.83 -17.11 13.34
N VAL A 59 -2.47 -16.20 12.44
CA VAL A 59 -1.68 -16.47 11.23
C VAL A 59 -0.36 -15.72 11.32
N ILE A 60 0.73 -16.44 11.10
CA ILE A 60 2.07 -15.84 10.99
C ILE A 60 2.38 -15.70 9.50
N LYS A 61 2.54 -14.47 9.00
CA LYS A 61 2.88 -14.22 7.60
C LYS A 61 4.31 -14.69 7.32
N ASN A 62 4.54 -15.18 6.11
CA ASN A 62 5.84 -15.62 5.66
C ASN A 62 6.83 -14.47 5.41
N GLY A 63 6.38 -13.21 5.39
CA GLY A 63 7.26 -12.04 5.20
C GLY A 63 7.97 -11.99 3.84
N GLY A 64 7.41 -12.66 2.82
CA GLY A 64 8.03 -12.77 1.49
C GLY A 64 8.96 -13.97 1.31
N TYR A 65 9.16 -14.80 2.33
CA TYR A 65 9.98 -16.01 2.24
C TYR A 65 9.18 -17.24 1.77
N GLU A 66 9.83 -18.13 1.03
CA GLU A 66 9.33 -19.50 0.82
C GLU A 66 9.68 -20.35 2.05
N LEU A 67 8.68 -20.75 2.84
CA LEU A 67 8.88 -21.55 4.05
C LEU A 67 8.73 -23.04 3.72
N LYS A 68 9.72 -23.86 4.11
CA LYS A 68 9.70 -25.32 3.92
C LYS A 68 9.76 -26.01 5.28
N ASN A 69 9.04 -27.13 5.43
CA ASN A 69 8.97 -27.92 6.68
C ASN A 69 8.53 -27.11 7.91
N ALA A 70 7.55 -26.23 7.76
CA ALA A 70 7.03 -25.43 8.85
C ALA A 70 6.34 -26.31 9.91
N LYS A 71 6.69 -26.11 11.19
CA LYS A 71 6.05 -26.77 12.34
C LYS A 71 5.64 -25.73 13.37
N VAL A 72 4.45 -25.89 13.92
CA VAL A 72 3.90 -25.01 14.96
C VAL A 72 3.73 -25.83 16.25
N THR A 73 3.99 -25.22 17.40
CA THR A 73 3.73 -25.82 18.72
C THR A 73 3.12 -24.77 19.63
N VAL A 74 1.90 -25.03 20.12
CA VAL A 74 1.20 -24.18 21.07
C VAL A 74 1.38 -24.78 22.45
N VAL A 75 2.04 -24.04 23.35
CA VAL A 75 2.32 -24.52 24.70
C VAL A 75 1.10 -24.29 25.59
N GLY A 76 0.78 -25.29 26.42
CA GLY A 76 -0.28 -25.17 27.44
C GLY A 76 0.06 -24.09 28.48
N LYS A 77 -0.97 -23.43 28.99
CA LYS A 77 -0.81 -22.43 30.05
C LYS A 77 -0.21 -23.10 31.30
N LYS A 78 0.92 -22.59 31.78
CA LYS A 78 1.50 -23.03 33.06
C LYS A 78 0.55 -22.67 34.19
N ARG A 79 0.24 -23.62 35.09
CA ARG A 79 -0.40 -23.30 36.37
C ARG A 79 0.61 -22.57 37.23
N TRP A 80 0.25 -21.37 37.72
CA TRP A 80 1.03 -20.73 38.77
C TRP A 80 0.85 -21.55 40.05
N SER A 81 1.96 -21.97 40.64
CA SER A 81 2.02 -22.55 41.99
C SER A 81 2.15 -21.44 43.02
#